data_AF-G3TP48-F1
#
_entry.id   AF-G3TP48-F1
#
_cell.length_a   1.000
_cell.length_b   1.000
_cell.length_c   1.000
_cell.angle_alpha   90.00
_cell.angle_beta   90.00
_cell.angle_gamma   90.00
#
_symmetry.space_group_name_H-M   'P 1'
#
loop_
_entity.id
_entity.type
_entity.pdbx_description
1 polymer ?
#
loop_
_entity_poly.entity_id
_entity_poly.type
_entity_poly.pdbx_seq_one_letter_code
_entity_poly.pdbx_strand_id
1 'polypeptide(L)'
;MQTLFLTLVLGLIAILQAQANPDLYKNVLGRWYLKAEIADKDVSEKNVEVVGPMTITALEGGNLEAKNTILMNGQCQEVKLVLEKTHEPRKFTAYGGERHVFIERTHVKDHYILYCEGQLKGQQVRMAKLVGRDSESNEEALEEFRKFVEDTGFNPEKIFIPEQKEACTPEEV
;
A
#
# COMPACT_ATOMS: atom_id res chain seq x y z
N MET A 1 -26.94 -48.32 -40.33
CA MET A 1 -27.31 -47.68 -39.04
C MET A 1 -26.03 -47.40 -38.28
N GLN A 2 -25.62 -46.13 -38.28
CA GLN A 2 -25.45 -45.29 -37.09
C GLN A 2 -24.05 -45.40 -36.45
N THR A 3 -23.19 -44.48 -36.93
CA THR A 3 -22.17 -43.73 -36.18
C THR A 3 -22.51 -43.55 -34.70
N LEU A 4 -21.52 -43.58 -33.81
CA LEU A 4 -20.95 -42.34 -33.29
C LEU A 4 -19.64 -42.55 -32.52
N PHE A 5 -18.73 -41.62 -32.77
CA PHE A 5 -17.35 -41.57 -32.35
C PHE A 5 -17.15 -41.44 -30.84
N LEU A 6 -16.14 -42.15 -30.34
CA LEU A 6 -15.32 -41.75 -29.20
C LEU A 6 -14.93 -40.27 -29.34
N THR A 7 -15.29 -39.46 -28.35
CA THR A 7 -14.46 -38.46 -27.66
C THR A 7 -15.40 -37.44 -27.02
N LEU A 8 -15.78 -37.70 -25.77
CA LEU A 8 -16.23 -36.64 -24.89
C LEU A 8 -15.38 -36.68 -23.62
N VAL A 9 -14.07 -36.44 -23.80
CA VAL A 9 -13.28 -35.85 -22.72
C VAL A 9 -13.75 -34.40 -22.64
N LEU A 10 -14.92 -34.19 -22.02
CA LEU A 10 -15.27 -32.88 -21.50
C LEU A 10 -14.35 -32.70 -20.30
N GLY A 11 -13.13 -32.24 -20.58
CA GLY A 11 -12.24 -31.73 -19.57
C GLY A 11 -13.00 -30.62 -18.86
N LEU A 12 -13.52 -30.94 -17.69
CA LEU A 12 -14.01 -29.97 -16.74
C LEU A 12 -12.76 -29.27 -16.19
N ILE A 13 -12.11 -28.50 -17.05
CA ILE A 13 -11.16 -27.49 -16.65
C ILE A 13 -12.04 -26.38 -16.10
N ALA A 14 -12.54 -26.58 -14.89
CA ALA A 14 -12.88 -25.48 -14.02
C ALA A 14 -11.56 -24.78 -13.67
N ILE A 15 -11.02 -24.01 -14.61
CA ILE A 15 -10.21 -22.85 -14.22
C ILE A 15 -11.22 -21.90 -13.61
N LEU A 16 -11.53 -22.13 -12.35
CA LEU A 16 -12.00 -21.07 -11.50
C LEU A 16 -10.82 -20.11 -11.45
N GLN A 17 -10.88 -19.03 -12.24
CA GLN A 17 -10.00 -17.88 -12.06
C GLN A 17 -10.32 -17.25 -10.71
N ALA A 18 -9.99 -17.94 -9.63
CA ALA A 18 -10.06 -17.44 -8.27
C ALA A 18 -8.80 -16.62 -8.03
N GLN A 19 -8.70 -15.43 -8.62
CA GLN A 19 -7.50 -14.62 -8.43
C GLN A 19 -7.70 -13.12 -8.64
N ALA A 20 -8.85 -12.57 -8.27
CA ALA A 20 -8.94 -11.18 -7.85
C ALA A 20 -10.10 -11.08 -6.86
N ASN A 21 -9.86 -10.59 -5.65
CA ASN A 21 -10.96 -10.14 -4.79
C ASN A 21 -11.45 -8.80 -5.38
N PRO A 22 -12.53 -8.78 -6.18
CA PRO A 22 -12.89 -7.59 -6.97
C PRO A 22 -13.24 -6.42 -6.06
N ASP A 23 -13.74 -6.71 -4.86
CA ASP A 23 -14.11 -5.71 -3.85
C ASP A 23 -12.90 -5.07 -3.17
N LEU A 24 -11.75 -5.74 -3.14
CA LEU A 24 -10.52 -5.10 -2.66
C LEU A 24 -10.06 -4.03 -3.65
N TYR A 25 -9.95 -4.37 -4.94
CA TYR A 25 -9.51 -3.41 -5.96
C TYR A 25 -10.45 -2.22 -6.07
N LYS A 26 -11.77 -2.45 -6.08
CA LYS A 26 -12.75 -1.35 -6.09
C LYS A 26 -12.54 -0.34 -4.95
N ASN A 27 -12.12 -0.81 -3.78
CA ASN A 27 -11.97 0.04 -2.60
C ASN A 27 -10.55 0.56 -2.36
N VAL A 28 -9.52 -0.05 -2.95
CA VAL A 28 -8.11 0.36 -2.79
C VAL A 28 -7.66 1.33 -3.89
N LEU A 29 -8.21 1.23 -5.10
CA LEU A 29 -7.78 2.09 -6.22
C LEU A 29 -8.15 3.56 -5.99
N GLY A 30 -7.41 4.44 -6.66
CA GLY A 30 -7.63 5.88 -6.63
C GLY A 30 -6.70 6.60 -5.67
N ARG A 31 -7.16 7.75 -5.18
CA ARG A 31 -6.35 8.72 -4.47
C ARG A 31 -6.40 8.51 -2.95
N TRP A 32 -5.27 8.74 -2.29
CA TRP A 32 -5.02 8.55 -0.87
C TRP A 32 -4.06 9.62 -0.34
N TYR A 33 -4.19 9.97 0.93
CA TYR A 33 -3.35 10.92 1.64
C TYR A 33 -2.74 10.24 2.86
N LEU A 34 -1.42 10.35 3.00
CA LEU A 34 -0.67 9.89 4.16
C LEU A 34 -1.00 10.75 5.38
N LYS A 35 -1.48 10.10 6.44
CA LYS A 35 -1.90 10.73 7.70
C LYS A 35 -0.85 10.57 8.80
N ALA A 36 -0.21 9.41 8.85
CA ALA A 36 0.83 9.09 9.81
C ALA A 36 1.69 7.95 9.28
N GLU A 37 2.94 7.87 9.73
CA GLU A 37 3.83 6.76 9.44
C GLU A 37 4.77 6.45 10.59
N ILE A 38 5.30 5.23 10.58
CA ILE A 38 6.36 4.81 11.48
C ILE A 38 7.24 3.75 10.82
N ALA A 39 8.51 3.74 11.20
CA ALA A 39 9.44 2.67 10.89
C ALA A 39 10.21 2.25 12.15
N ASP A 40 10.57 0.98 12.26
CA ASP A 40 11.32 0.45 13.41
C ASP A 40 12.80 0.86 13.38
N LYS A 41 13.26 1.32 12.22
CA LYS A 41 14.62 1.80 11.97
C LYS A 41 14.56 3.17 11.32
N ASP A 42 15.67 3.88 11.37
CA ASP A 42 15.79 5.17 10.67
C ASP A 42 15.93 4.90 9.17
N VAL A 43 14.80 4.76 8.49
CA VAL A 43 14.73 4.45 7.04
C VAL A 43 14.80 5.74 6.22
N SER A 44 15.75 6.64 6.48
CA SER A 44 16.03 7.84 5.65
C SER A 44 14.85 8.80 5.28
N GLU A 45 13.60 8.53 5.68
CA GLU A 45 12.42 9.38 5.43
C GLU A 45 12.42 10.64 6.32
N LYS A 46 13.41 10.80 7.21
CA LYS A 46 13.58 11.96 8.09
C LYS A 46 13.79 13.30 7.37
N ASN A 47 14.09 13.27 6.07
CA ASN A 47 14.25 14.47 5.25
C ASN A 47 13.04 14.71 4.32
N VAL A 48 11.94 13.97 4.51
CA VAL A 48 10.69 14.22 3.78
C VAL A 48 9.96 15.34 4.47
N GLU A 49 9.93 16.50 3.82
CA GLU A 49 9.35 17.74 4.35
C GLU A 49 7.86 17.82 4.03
N VAL A 50 7.49 17.46 2.79
CA VAL A 50 6.11 17.50 2.28
C VAL A 50 5.81 16.23 1.52
N VAL A 51 4.62 15.69 1.72
CA VAL A 51 4.10 14.53 0.99
C VAL A 51 2.90 14.94 0.15
N GLY A 52 2.97 14.63 -1.14
CA GLY A 52 1.86 14.74 -2.05
C GLY A 52 0.90 13.55 -1.95
N PRO A 53 -0.32 13.67 -2.52
CA PRO A 53 -1.28 12.58 -2.58
C PRO A 53 -0.69 11.36 -3.29
N MET A 54 -0.98 10.18 -2.75
CA MET A 54 -0.68 8.91 -3.38
C MET A 54 -1.84 8.47 -4.27
N THR A 55 -1.52 8.08 -5.49
CA THR A 55 -2.47 7.44 -6.41
C THR A 55 -2.12 5.96 -6.53
N ILE A 56 -3.10 5.10 -6.24
CA ILE A 56 -2.98 3.65 -6.43
C ILE A 56 -3.77 3.27 -7.69
N THR A 57 -3.09 2.69 -8.67
CA THR A 57 -3.68 2.22 -9.93
C THR A 57 -3.52 0.71 -10.09
N ALA A 58 -4.40 0.10 -10.88
CA ALA A 58 -4.30 -1.32 -11.21
C ALA A 58 -3.36 -1.50 -12.40
N LEU A 59 -2.49 -2.49 -12.30
CA LEU A 59 -1.67 -3.00 -13.39
C LEU A 59 -2.20 -4.36 -13.87
N GLU A 60 -1.66 -4.84 -14.99
CA GLU A 60 -1.96 -6.17 -15.51
C GLU A 60 -1.69 -7.28 -14.47
N GLY A 61 -2.46 -8.36 -14.50
CA GLY A 61 -2.35 -9.47 -13.55
C GLY A 61 -2.87 -9.16 -12.13
N GLY A 62 -3.41 -7.96 -11.91
CA GLY A 62 -3.87 -7.51 -10.60
C GLY A 62 -2.75 -6.98 -9.69
N ASN A 63 -1.58 -6.69 -10.25
CA ASN A 63 -0.58 -5.88 -9.54
C ASN A 63 -1.13 -4.46 -9.32
N LEU A 64 -0.55 -3.72 -8.39
CA LEU A 64 -0.87 -2.31 -8.16
C LEU A 64 0.37 -1.45 -8.38
N GLU A 65 0.16 -0.21 -8.76
CA GLU A 65 1.18 0.83 -8.74
C GLU A 65 0.73 1.93 -7.80
N ALA A 66 1.56 2.23 -6.79
CA ALA A 66 1.43 3.39 -5.93
C ALA A 66 2.41 4.45 -6.39
N LYS A 67 1.91 5.66 -6.66
CA LYS A 67 2.71 6.80 -7.11
C LYS A 67 2.36 8.04 -6.31
N ASN A 68 3.37 8.76 -5.85
CA ASN A 68 3.22 10.04 -5.17
C ASN A 68 4.45 10.93 -5.43
N THR A 69 4.37 12.20 -5.06
CA THR A 69 5.51 13.12 -5.03
C THR A 69 5.88 13.44 -3.59
N ILE A 70 7.16 13.59 -3.32
CA ILE A 70 7.69 14.03 -2.02
C ILE A 70 8.63 15.21 -2.22
N LEU A 71 8.61 16.17 -1.29
CA LEU A 71 9.67 17.16 -1.15
C LEU A 71 10.73 16.57 -0.22
N MET A 72 11.92 16.36 -0.75
CA MET A 72 13.03 15.82 0.03
C MET A 72 14.30 16.60 -0.29
N ASN A 73 14.93 17.18 0.74
CA ASN A 73 16.11 18.05 0.60
C ASN A 73 15.85 19.21 -0.38
N GLY A 74 14.70 19.88 -0.28
CA GLY A 74 14.32 20.99 -1.16
C GLY A 74 14.00 20.62 -2.62
N GLN A 75 14.02 19.33 -2.99
CA GLN A 75 13.71 18.86 -4.34
C GLN A 75 12.44 18.02 -4.37
N CYS A 76 11.56 18.31 -5.33
CA CYS A 76 10.40 17.49 -5.61
C CYS A 76 10.80 16.23 -6.37
N GLN A 77 10.53 15.07 -5.79
CA GLN A 77 10.83 13.78 -6.37
C GLN A 77 9.55 12.97 -6.53
N GLU A 78 9.39 12.35 -7.70
CA GLU A 78 8.34 11.36 -7.91
C GLU A 78 8.80 10.00 -7.37
N VAL A 79 7.99 9.41 -6.51
CA VAL A 79 8.19 8.08 -5.96
C VAL A 79 7.14 7.15 -6.54
N LYS A 80 7.60 6.00 -7.01
CA LYS A 80 6.77 4.95 -7.59
C LYS A 80 7.13 3.60 -6.96
N LEU A 81 6.10 2.87 -6.56
CA LEU A 81 6.21 1.53 -6.00
C LEU A 81 5.24 0.60 -6.73
N VAL A 82 5.76 -0.51 -7.25
CA VAL A 82 4.93 -1.59 -7.79
C VAL A 82 4.71 -2.63 -6.70
N LEU A 83 3.44 -2.95 -6.47
CA LEU A 83 2.98 -3.99 -5.57
C LEU A 83 2.54 -5.20 -6.40
N GLU A 84 3.32 -6.25 -6.33
CA GLU A 84 3.07 -7.52 -6.98
C GLU A 84 2.02 -8.31 -6.20
N LYS A 85 1.03 -8.81 -6.92
CA LYS A 85 -0.08 -9.55 -6.34
C LYS A 85 0.38 -10.91 -5.82
N THR A 86 -0.01 -11.25 -4.60
CA THR A 86 0.14 -12.61 -4.08
C THR A 86 -1.17 -13.41 -4.19
N HIS A 87 -1.11 -14.68 -3.81
CA HIS A 87 -2.30 -15.55 -3.67
C HIS A 87 -3.12 -15.21 -2.42
N GLU A 88 -2.53 -14.54 -1.43
CA GLU A 88 -3.22 -14.12 -0.22
C GLU A 88 -3.94 -12.79 -0.44
N PRO A 89 -5.24 -12.68 -0.13
CA PRO A 89 -5.96 -11.42 -0.25
C PRO A 89 -5.32 -10.32 0.61
N ARG A 90 -5.22 -9.11 0.06
CA ARG A 90 -4.64 -7.91 0.74
C ARG A 90 -3.14 -7.98 1.03
N LYS A 91 -2.47 -9.06 0.63
CA LYS A 91 -1.03 -9.21 0.70
C LYS A 91 -0.43 -9.05 -0.69
N PHE A 92 0.59 -8.21 -0.75
CA PHE A 92 1.37 -7.92 -1.94
C PHE A 92 2.86 -8.09 -1.62
N THR A 93 3.68 -8.18 -2.65
CA THR A 93 5.13 -8.07 -2.54
C THR A 93 5.62 -6.83 -3.26
N ALA A 94 6.79 -6.34 -2.88
CA ALA A 94 7.49 -5.27 -3.58
C ALA A 94 8.99 -5.59 -3.67
N TYR A 95 9.69 -4.90 -4.58
CA TYR A 95 11.11 -5.09 -4.83
C TYR A 95 11.47 -6.56 -5.11
N GLY A 96 10.74 -7.21 -6.03
CA GLY A 96 11.01 -8.61 -6.41
C GLY A 96 10.82 -9.63 -5.29
N GLY A 97 9.94 -9.34 -4.32
CA GLY A 97 9.65 -10.25 -3.20
C GLY A 97 10.40 -9.95 -1.91
N GLU A 98 11.33 -8.99 -1.90
CA GLU A 98 12.11 -8.66 -0.70
C GLU A 98 11.27 -8.01 0.41
N ARG A 99 10.15 -7.39 0.02
CA ARG A 99 9.20 -6.71 0.92
C ARG A 99 7.82 -7.32 0.77
N HIS A 100 7.18 -7.58 1.90
CA HIS A 100 5.77 -7.93 1.99
C HIS A 100 4.99 -6.68 2.39
N VAL A 101 3.85 -6.45 1.74
CA VAL A 101 2.97 -5.30 1.96
C VAL A 101 1.56 -5.83 2.26
N PHE A 102 0.97 -5.36 3.34
CA PHE A 102 -0.35 -5.73 3.82
C PHE A 102 -1.23 -4.49 3.83
N ILE A 103 -2.43 -4.61 3.26
CA ILE A 103 -3.45 -3.55 3.26
C ILE A 103 -4.53 -3.91 4.28
N GLU A 104 -4.42 -3.32 5.47
CA GLU A 104 -5.35 -3.54 6.57
C GLU A 104 -6.45 -2.49 6.59
N ARG A 105 -7.68 -2.94 6.86
CA ARG A 105 -8.84 -2.05 6.99
C ARG A 105 -8.90 -1.52 8.42
N THR A 106 -9.10 -0.22 8.57
CA THR A 106 -9.51 0.38 9.86
C THR A 106 -11.02 0.25 10.03
N HIS A 107 -11.52 0.52 11.23
CA HIS A 107 -12.96 0.62 11.48
C HIS A 107 -13.50 1.98 11.02
N VAL A 108 -12.65 3.02 11.02
CA VAL A 108 -12.94 4.28 10.34
C VAL A 108 -13.06 4.06 8.83
N LYS A 109 -14.19 4.46 8.26
CA LYS A 109 -14.45 4.37 6.82
C LYS A 109 -13.39 5.17 6.05
N ASP A 110 -13.06 4.71 4.84
CA ASP A 110 -12.21 5.43 3.89
C ASP A 110 -10.77 5.65 4.39
N HIS A 111 -10.34 4.88 5.39
CA HIS A 111 -8.99 4.85 5.95
C HIS A 111 -8.44 3.42 5.93
N TYR A 112 -7.13 3.27 5.66
CA TYR A 112 -6.40 1.99 5.67
C TYR A 112 -5.04 2.13 6.34
N ILE A 113 -4.53 1.00 6.86
CA ILE A 113 -3.15 0.86 7.32
C ILE A 113 -2.39 0.04 6.28
N LEU A 114 -1.31 0.61 5.74
CA LEU A 114 -0.36 -0.06 4.88
C LEU A 114 0.81 -0.54 5.75
N TYR A 115 0.85 -1.82 6.09
CA TYR A 115 1.95 -2.42 6.84
C TYR A 115 2.94 -3.09 5.89
N CYS A 116 4.24 -2.90 6.12
CA CYS A 116 5.27 -3.44 5.27
C CYS A 116 6.45 -3.97 6.08
N GLU A 117 6.92 -5.17 5.74
CA GLU A 117 8.07 -5.80 6.38
C GLU A 117 8.94 -6.55 5.36
N GLY A 118 10.22 -6.72 5.68
CA GLY A 118 11.16 -7.42 4.83
C GLY A 118 12.52 -6.75 4.78
N GLN A 119 13.32 -7.11 3.79
CA GLN A 119 14.66 -6.58 3.63
C GLN A 119 14.66 -5.24 2.91
N LEU A 120 15.47 -4.31 3.40
CA LEU A 120 15.80 -3.05 2.74
C LEU A 120 17.27 -2.77 2.96
N LYS A 121 18.06 -2.68 1.88
CA LYS A 121 19.52 -2.47 1.94
C LYS A 121 20.23 -3.48 2.87
N GLY A 122 19.84 -4.75 2.82
CA GLY A 122 20.42 -5.83 3.64
C GLY A 122 19.98 -5.83 5.10
N GLN A 123 19.01 -5.00 5.47
CA GLN A 123 18.52 -4.90 6.84
C GLN A 123 17.02 -5.23 6.90
N GLN A 124 16.62 -6.05 7.87
CA GLN A 124 15.20 -6.25 8.16
C GLN A 124 14.61 -4.95 8.69
N VAL A 125 13.57 -4.44 8.03
CA VAL A 125 12.89 -3.19 8.36
C VAL A 125 11.39 -3.45 8.43
N ARG A 126 10.68 -2.80 9.34
CA ARG A 126 9.21 -2.79 9.40
C ARG A 126 8.74 -1.35 9.33
N MET A 127 7.64 -1.14 8.62
CA MET A 127 7.03 0.18 8.42
C MET A 127 5.51 0.05 8.44
N ALA A 128 4.83 1.09 8.90
CA ALA A 128 3.39 1.20 8.80
C ALA A 128 3.01 2.62 8.41
N LYS A 129 2.01 2.76 7.53
CA LYS A 129 1.47 4.05 7.09
C LYS A 129 -0.05 4.05 7.24
N LEU A 130 -0.60 5.06 7.90
CA LEU A 130 -2.04 5.34 7.89
C LEU A 130 -2.36 6.23 6.68
N VAL A 131 -3.33 5.82 5.86
CA VAL A 131 -3.79 6.58 4.71
C VAL A 131 -5.30 6.81 4.77
N GLY A 132 -5.76 7.96 4.28
CA GLY A 132 -7.18 8.33 4.17
C GLY A 132 -7.54 8.86 2.77
N ARG A 133 -8.84 8.93 2.44
CA ARG A 133 -9.30 9.38 1.11
C ARG A 133 -9.26 10.89 0.90
N ASP A 134 -9.42 11.67 1.95
CA ASP A 134 -9.30 13.13 1.96
C ASP A 134 -7.96 13.57 2.58
N SER A 135 -7.67 14.87 2.60
CA SER A 135 -6.45 15.44 3.21
C SER A 135 -6.60 15.77 4.70
N GLU A 136 -7.80 15.79 5.26
CA GLU A 136 -8.09 16.29 6.62
C GLU A 136 -7.64 15.31 7.72
N SER A 137 -7.19 15.81 8.87
CA SER A 137 -6.87 14.90 9.98
C SER A 137 -8.12 14.15 10.44
N ASN A 138 -7.95 12.90 10.90
CA ASN A 138 -9.01 12.10 11.49
C ASN A 138 -8.48 11.47 12.78
N GLU A 139 -8.92 11.99 13.94
CA GLU A 139 -8.41 11.56 15.24
C GLU A 139 -8.78 10.11 15.57
N GLU A 140 -9.97 9.64 15.19
CA GLU A 140 -10.39 8.25 15.40
C GLU A 140 -9.47 7.28 14.63
N ALA A 141 -9.13 7.61 13.38
CA ALA A 141 -8.21 6.79 12.57
C ALA A 141 -6.77 6.84 13.13
N LEU A 142 -6.35 7.98 13.67
CA LEU A 142 -5.04 8.12 14.33
C LEU A 142 -4.98 7.32 15.64
N GLU A 143 -6.05 7.26 16.43
CA GLU A 143 -6.14 6.41 17.62
C GLU A 143 -6.07 4.92 17.27
N GLU A 144 -6.81 4.48 16.25
CA GLU A 144 -6.69 3.10 15.74
C GLU A 144 -5.27 2.78 15.26
N PHE A 145 -4.61 3.73 14.58
CA PHE A 145 -3.22 3.55 14.16
C PHE A 145 -2.25 3.47 15.34
N ARG A 146 -2.40 4.32 16.38
CA ARG A 146 -1.58 4.23 17.60
C ARG A 146 -1.71 2.86 18.26
N LYS A 147 -2.94 2.33 18.36
CA LYS A 147 -3.18 0.99 18.88
C LYS A 147 -2.50 -0.08 18.03
N PHE A 148 -2.61 0.00 16.70
CA PHE A 148 -1.90 -0.92 15.78
C PHE A 148 -0.37 -0.87 15.99
N VAL A 149 0.18 0.33 16.15
CA VAL A 149 1.60 0.57 16.39
C VAL A 149 2.06 -0.10 17.69
N GLU A 150 1.30 0.06 18.78
CA GLU A 150 1.56 -0.61 20.07
C GLU A 150 1.47 -2.14 19.96
N ASP A 151 0.37 -2.65 19.37
CA ASP A 151 0.13 -4.09 19.22
C ASP A 151 1.19 -4.79 18.35
N THR A 152 1.83 -4.06 17.43
CA THR A 152 2.88 -4.57 16.53
C THR A 152 4.30 -4.36 17.10
N GLY A 153 4.42 -3.78 18.30
CA GLY A 153 5.69 -3.58 19.01
C GLY A 153 6.58 -2.49 18.40
N PHE A 154 5.99 -1.49 17.74
CA PHE A 154 6.68 -0.25 17.41
C PHE A 154 6.69 0.68 18.64
N ASN A 155 7.54 1.71 18.61
CA ASN A 155 7.52 2.76 19.63
C ASN A 155 6.56 3.88 19.20
N PRO A 156 5.38 4.06 19.82
CA PRO A 156 4.39 5.05 19.40
C PRO A 156 4.90 6.50 19.47
N GLU A 157 5.90 6.79 20.30
CA GLU A 157 6.56 8.11 20.37
C GLU A 157 7.32 8.46 19.09
N LYS A 158 7.55 7.49 18.20
CA LYS A 158 8.23 7.68 16.91
C LYS A 158 7.27 7.81 15.73
N ILE A 159 5.96 7.91 15.98
CA ILE A 159 4.99 8.17 14.92
C ILE A 159 5.29 9.55 14.33
N PHE A 160 5.45 9.60 13.02
CA PHE A 160 5.64 10.83 12.26
C PHE A 160 4.34 11.17 11.53
N ILE A 161 3.96 12.44 11.59
CA ILE A 161 2.81 12.99 10.87
C ILE A 161 3.38 14.00 9.85
N PRO A 162 3.38 13.68 8.54
CA PRO A 162 3.94 14.56 7.53
C PRO A 162 3.01 15.73 7.19
N GLU A 163 3.57 16.82 6.67
CA GLU A 163 2.78 17.86 6.02
C GLU A 163 2.25 17.35 4.66
N GLN A 164 0.94 17.48 4.44
CA GLN A 164 0.27 17.11 3.18
C GLN A 164 0.07 18.35 2.29
N LYS A 165 0.51 18.29 1.04
CA LYS A 165 0.19 19.30 0.01
C LYS A 165 -0.33 18.66 -1.26
N GLU A 166 -1.26 19.33 -1.92
CA GLU A 166 -1.83 18.89 -3.21
C GLU A 166 -0.78 18.76 -4.32
N ALA A 167 0.24 19.62 -4.29
CA ALA A 167 1.35 19.59 -5.22
C ALA A 167 2.66 19.83 -4.47
N CYS A 168 3.73 19.18 -4.94
CA CYS A 168 5.07 19.50 -4.51
C CYS A 168 5.56 20.71 -5.29
N THR A 169 5.82 21.81 -4.59
CA THR A 169 6.49 22.99 -5.12
C THR A 169 7.84 23.13 -4.41
N PRO A 170 8.96 23.26 -5.12
CA PRO A 170 10.24 23.63 -4.49
C PRO A 170 10.07 24.94 -3.72
N GLU A 171 10.74 25.10 -2.58
CA GLU A 171 10.76 26.40 -1.89
C GLU A 171 11.37 27.46 -2.82
N GLU A 172 10.68 28.59 -2.98
CA GLU A 172 11.26 29.78 -3.60
C GLU A 172 12.29 30.36 -2.61
N VAL A 173 13.57 30.31 -2.99
CA VAL A 173 14.69 30.90 -2.23
C VAL A 173 14.64 32.42 -2.28
#